data_AF-A0A850G9V9-F1
#
_entry.id   AF-A0A850G9V9-F1
#
_cell.length_a   1.000
_cell.length_b   1.000
_cell.length_c   1.000
_cell.angle_alpha   90.00
_cell.angle_beta   90.00
_cell.angle_gamma   90.00
#
_symmetry.space_group_name_H-M   'P 1'
#
loop_
_entity.id
_entity.type
_entity.pdbx_description
1 polymer ?
#
loop_
_entity_poly.entity_id
_entity_poly.type
_entity_poly.pdbx_seq_one_letter_code
_entity_poly.pdbx_strand_id
1 'polypeptide(L)'
;MPKLPHVGASRPRRISAGTQVSFDERGFHYRRRAGSEVAAASAAMPSLTDAAQPSGEILTASATTLAALSPDEVLLELQARLRRPRVFYYYVWVAGALAVHALASIGALAGFVLAALVGLGVLVYRFDRDWRCSQLVYDLENPEISTRLAMASRVGEALASASTLWHIYHAVATSDWKHNAGASTLIQRTPTRAGPGSLPGIELNIEPWAVPVGPQRLLFLPDRLLVWDGRNLAGVGYEHLQVQAQPTRFIEEDRPPRDARVIDTTWRYVNKRGGPDRRFNDNRELPVVEYGELQLGTSSGLRIFLQCSTARAASQAADALLALGQRARTRVEAGRPAPSTARLSPPSPAHAPAPWPTPVAAPSPAAPAPSPVAAPSPMAPPSPVAPPWWAPAVMLLVRHLVGVDRRIDERELVYACELQRRLTGSPVAFESFVPWFRGLPTGQAALDEAVATLSKAEPEVRSWTLGCLEELAAIDGKQTPKEREQLAALGVALAARGPGPRTPRA
;
A
#
# COMPACT_ATOMS: atom_id res chain seq x y z
N MET A 1 36.89 20.12 35.18
CA MET A 1 35.46 20.50 35.12
C MET A 1 35.29 21.62 34.10
N PRO A 2 34.80 21.34 32.88
CA PRO A 2 34.50 22.39 31.93
C PRO A 2 33.02 22.80 31.99
N LYS A 3 32.81 24.11 31.85
CA LYS A 3 31.56 24.87 31.99
C LYS A 3 30.51 24.47 30.96
N LEU A 4 29.27 24.31 31.43
CA LEU A 4 28.05 24.29 30.60
C LEU A 4 27.83 25.66 29.93
N PRO A 5 27.48 25.72 28.64
CA PRO A 5 27.07 26.97 28.01
C PRO A 5 25.64 27.34 28.41
N HIS A 6 25.47 28.57 28.90
CA HIS A 6 24.17 29.20 29.13
C HIS A 6 23.37 29.29 27.82
N VAL A 7 22.26 28.56 27.73
CA VAL A 7 21.24 28.77 26.71
C VAL A 7 20.37 29.94 27.16
N GLY A 8 20.53 31.07 26.50
CA GLY A 8 19.73 32.27 26.73
C GLY A 8 18.24 32.00 26.48
N ALA A 9 17.42 32.41 27.46
CA ALA A 9 15.98 32.41 27.36
C ALA A 9 15.53 33.27 26.18
N SER A 10 15.13 32.61 25.08
CA SER A 10 14.45 33.27 23.98
C SER A 10 13.00 33.53 24.39
N ARG A 11 12.60 34.81 24.30
CA ARG A 11 11.23 35.28 24.57
C ARG A 11 10.19 34.41 23.83
N PRO A 12 9.01 34.12 24.43
CA PRO A 12 8.02 33.26 23.83
C PRO A 12 7.46 33.90 22.55
N ARG A 13 7.90 33.38 21.41
CA ARG A 13 7.36 33.69 20.10
C ARG A 13 5.93 33.15 20.08
N ARG A 14 4.91 34.03 20.04
CA ARG A 14 3.51 33.62 19.79
C ARG A 14 3.50 32.90 18.43
N ILE A 15 3.41 31.58 18.46
CA ILE A 15 3.36 30.68 17.30
C ILE A 15 2.18 29.73 17.54
N SER A 16 1.45 29.48 16.46
CA SER A 16 0.29 28.61 16.22
C SER A 16 -0.15 27.62 17.31
N ALA A 17 -1.46 27.41 17.41
CA ALA A 17 -2.11 26.38 18.23
C ALA A 17 -1.49 24.99 18.02
N GLY A 18 -0.52 24.64 18.88
CA GLY A 18 0.05 23.30 19.01
C GLY A 18 -0.79 22.44 19.94
N THR A 19 -0.80 21.14 19.65
CA THR A 19 -1.40 20.10 20.47
C THR A 19 -0.33 19.55 21.41
N GLN A 20 -0.51 19.74 22.71
CA GLN A 20 0.35 19.15 23.72
C GLN A 20 -0.10 17.71 23.97
N VAL A 21 0.84 16.78 23.91
CA VAL A 21 0.66 15.36 24.23
C VAL A 21 1.23 15.12 25.61
N SER A 22 0.35 14.83 26.56
CA SER A 22 0.71 14.47 27.93
C SER A 22 0.25 13.05 28.23
N PHE A 23 0.79 12.47 29.30
CA PHE A 23 0.39 11.16 29.79
C PHE A 23 0.05 11.25 31.27
N ASP A 24 -1.08 10.72 31.70
CA ASP A 24 -1.52 10.72 33.10
C ASP A 24 -2.05 9.33 33.51
N GLU A 25 -2.97 9.24 34.49
CA GLU A 25 -3.63 8.00 34.93
C GLU A 25 -4.73 7.48 33.97
N ARG A 26 -5.24 8.29 33.04
CA ARG A 26 -6.27 7.90 32.05
C ARG A 26 -5.76 7.62 30.64
N GLY A 27 -4.72 8.27 30.17
CA GLY A 27 -4.35 8.09 28.76
C GLY A 27 -3.10 8.80 28.31
N PHE A 28 -2.85 8.69 27.01
CA PHE A 28 -2.35 9.84 26.27
C PHE A 28 -3.48 10.87 26.15
N HIS A 29 -3.18 12.12 26.46
CA HIS A 29 -4.12 13.24 26.37
C HIS A 29 -3.59 14.28 25.41
N TYR A 30 -4.51 14.84 24.61
CA TYR A 30 -4.19 15.84 23.60
C TYR A 30 -4.87 17.15 24.01
N ARG A 31 -4.10 18.11 24.48
CA ARG A 31 -4.60 19.40 24.92
C ARG A 31 -4.20 20.50 23.96
N ARG A 32 -5.18 21.27 23.47
CA ARG A 32 -4.90 22.49 22.69
C ARG A 32 -4.47 23.59 23.66
N ARG A 33 -3.50 24.43 23.25
CA ARG A 33 -3.03 25.59 24.04
C ARG A 33 -4.06 26.71 24.30
N ALA A 34 -5.35 26.45 24.04
CA ALA A 34 -6.49 27.29 24.41
C ALA A 34 -7.69 26.40 24.79
N GLY A 35 -7.75 25.98 26.05
CA GLY A 35 -9.02 25.75 26.76
C GLY A 35 -9.90 24.54 26.45
N SER A 36 -9.45 23.50 25.74
CA SER A 36 -10.24 22.26 25.63
C SER A 36 -9.38 21.02 25.86
N GLU A 37 -9.86 20.16 26.76
CA GLU A 37 -9.32 18.83 27.04
C GLU A 37 -9.99 17.85 26.07
N VAL A 38 -9.22 17.20 25.20
CA VAL A 38 -9.74 16.20 24.26
C VAL A 38 -9.29 14.83 24.75
N ALA A 39 -10.25 14.00 25.14
CA ALA A 39 -10.01 12.62 25.51
C ALA A 39 -9.79 11.79 24.24
N ALA A 40 -8.73 10.98 24.21
CA ALA A 40 -8.54 10.00 23.14
C ALA A 40 -9.68 8.98 23.21
N ALA A 41 -10.50 8.92 22.15
CA ALA A 41 -11.55 7.92 22.04
C ALA A 41 -10.91 6.55 21.78
N SER A 42 -10.75 5.74 22.83
CA SER A 42 -10.55 4.30 22.72
C SER A 42 -11.87 3.66 22.26
N ALA A 43 -12.17 3.74 20.97
CA ALA A 43 -13.35 3.11 20.40
C ALA A 43 -13.04 1.66 19.99
N ALA A 44 -13.91 0.72 20.40
CA ALA A 44 -13.88 -0.67 19.95
C ALA A 44 -14.06 -0.72 18.43
N MET A 45 -13.09 -1.33 17.73
CA MET A 45 -13.07 -1.37 16.26
C MET A 45 -13.95 -2.50 15.71
N PRO A 46 -14.80 -2.24 14.70
CA PRO A 46 -15.44 -3.30 13.93
C PRO A 46 -14.42 -4.04 13.06
N SER A 47 -14.50 -5.36 13.05
CA SER A 47 -13.68 -6.27 12.23
C SER A 47 -14.10 -6.23 10.77
N LEU A 48 -13.18 -5.90 9.85
CA LEU A 48 -13.40 -6.16 8.43
C LEU A 48 -12.98 -7.59 8.10
N THR A 49 -13.97 -8.43 7.80
CA THR A 49 -13.78 -9.74 7.20
C THR A 49 -13.59 -9.57 5.69
N ASP A 50 -12.42 -9.99 5.21
CA ASP A 50 -12.08 -10.43 3.86
C ASP A 50 -12.86 -9.79 2.69
N ALA A 51 -12.38 -8.63 2.22
CA ALA A 51 -12.69 -8.17 0.87
C ALA A 51 -11.77 -8.93 -0.11
N ALA A 52 -12.38 -9.67 -1.05
CA ALA A 52 -11.69 -10.49 -2.05
C ALA A 52 -10.54 -9.73 -2.72
N GLN A 53 -9.30 -10.16 -2.43
CA GLN A 53 -8.09 -9.54 -2.97
C GLN A 53 -7.76 -10.12 -4.36
N PRO A 54 -7.31 -9.29 -5.32
CA PRO A 54 -6.70 -9.80 -6.54
C PRO A 54 -5.49 -10.68 -6.18
N SER A 55 -5.36 -11.81 -6.88
CA SER A 55 -4.41 -12.89 -6.57
C SER A 55 -2.98 -12.37 -6.32
N GLY A 56 -2.53 -12.35 -5.06
CA GLY A 56 -1.12 -12.16 -4.69
C GLY A 56 -0.68 -10.75 -4.25
N GLU A 57 -1.48 -9.72 -4.47
CA GLU A 57 -1.13 -8.37 -4.00
C GLU A 57 -1.37 -8.22 -2.50
N ILE A 58 -0.36 -7.73 -1.78
CA ILE A 58 -0.46 -7.39 -0.37
C ILE A 58 -0.95 -5.94 -0.28
N LEU A 59 -2.27 -5.76 -0.32
CA LEU A 59 -2.88 -4.44 -0.20
C LEU A 59 -3.10 -4.06 1.26
N THR A 60 -2.49 -2.95 1.66
CA THR A 60 -2.84 -2.24 2.90
C THR A 60 -3.99 -1.27 2.61
N ALA A 61 -4.98 -1.21 3.51
CA ALA A 61 -6.07 -0.25 3.44
C ALA A 61 -5.56 1.21 3.35
N SER A 62 -6.30 2.07 2.64
CA SER A 62 -5.97 3.50 2.56
C SER A 62 -5.98 4.15 3.95
N ALA A 63 -5.21 5.23 4.15
CA ALA A 63 -5.21 5.89 5.45
C ALA A 63 -6.59 6.50 5.78
N THR A 64 -7.41 6.85 4.79
CA THR A 64 -8.83 7.20 4.99
C THR A 64 -9.67 6.06 5.55
N THR A 65 -9.50 4.85 5.04
CA THR A 65 -10.22 3.66 5.53
C THR A 65 -9.77 3.33 6.96
N LEU A 66 -8.46 3.38 7.23
CA LEU A 66 -7.90 3.17 8.57
C LEU A 66 -8.40 4.22 9.58
N ALA A 67 -8.44 5.51 9.18
CA ALA A 67 -8.92 6.60 10.03
C ALA A 67 -10.44 6.54 10.29
N ALA A 68 -11.24 6.02 9.35
CA ALA A 68 -12.67 5.84 9.55
C ALA A 68 -13.00 4.76 10.59
N LEU A 69 -12.10 3.78 10.76
CA LEU A 69 -12.28 2.65 11.68
C LEU A 69 -11.80 2.98 13.12
N SER A 70 -10.97 4.01 13.29
CA SER A 70 -10.57 4.57 14.58
C SER A 70 -10.50 6.11 14.48
N PRO A 71 -11.65 6.80 14.58
CA PRO A 71 -11.69 8.25 14.44
C PRO A 71 -11.03 8.92 15.65
N ASP A 72 -9.78 9.34 15.48
CA ASP A 72 -9.12 10.24 16.41
C ASP A 72 -9.31 11.69 15.94
N GLU A 73 -10.02 12.49 16.74
CA GLU A 73 -10.29 13.91 16.45
C GLU A 73 -9.02 14.71 16.18
N VAL A 74 -7.91 14.37 16.84
CA VAL A 74 -6.61 15.02 16.62
C VAL A 74 -6.10 14.71 15.21
N LEU A 75 -6.20 13.46 14.76
CA LEU A 75 -5.77 13.07 13.42
C LEU A 75 -6.68 13.65 12.33
N LEU A 76 -7.99 13.72 12.59
CA LEU A 76 -8.94 14.39 11.69
C LEU A 76 -8.60 15.87 11.54
N GLU A 77 -8.25 16.55 12.62
CA GLU A 77 -7.77 17.94 12.58
C GLU A 77 -6.45 18.07 11.80
N LEU A 78 -5.46 17.21 12.10
CA LEU A 78 -4.19 17.19 11.38
C LEU A 78 -4.44 17.02 9.88
N GLN A 79 -5.26 16.04 9.49
CA GLN A 79 -5.64 15.78 8.11
C GLN A 79 -6.35 16.98 7.47
N ALA A 80 -7.26 17.64 8.19
CA ALA A 80 -7.96 18.84 7.70
C ALA A 80 -6.98 19.99 7.41
N ARG A 81 -5.95 20.18 8.23
CA ARG A 81 -4.91 21.20 7.99
C ARG A 81 -4.01 20.84 6.81
N LEU A 82 -3.65 19.57 6.65
CA LEU A 82 -2.84 19.11 5.51
C LEU A 82 -3.52 19.39 4.15
N ARG A 83 -4.86 19.29 4.11
CA ARG A 83 -5.68 19.52 2.91
C ARG A 83 -5.92 20.98 2.57
N ARG A 84 -5.53 21.93 3.43
CA ARG A 84 -5.69 23.36 3.13
C ARG A 84 -4.88 23.74 1.88
N PRO A 85 -5.45 24.54 0.96
CA PRO A 85 -4.77 24.96 -0.26
C PRO A 85 -3.52 25.76 0.10
N ARG A 86 -2.51 25.72 -0.78
CA ARG A 86 -1.26 26.47 -0.59
C ARG A 86 -1.47 27.93 -1.01
N VAL A 87 -1.98 28.77 -0.11
CA VAL A 87 -2.37 30.17 -0.38
C VAL A 87 -1.19 30.98 -0.92
N PHE A 88 0.02 30.65 -0.48
CA PHE A 88 1.25 31.28 -0.96
C PHE A 88 1.44 31.16 -2.48
N TYR A 89 1.05 30.04 -3.12
CA TYR A 89 1.20 29.91 -4.57
C TYR A 89 0.25 30.82 -5.33
N TYR A 90 -1.00 30.97 -4.87
CA TYR A 90 -1.94 31.92 -5.44
C TYR A 90 -1.43 33.36 -5.28
N TYR A 91 -0.84 33.66 -4.12
CA TYR A 91 -0.19 34.95 -3.88
C TYR A 91 0.95 35.21 -4.88
N VAL A 92 1.85 34.24 -5.11
CA VAL A 92 2.95 34.38 -6.08
C VAL A 92 2.43 34.66 -7.49
N TRP A 93 1.36 33.98 -7.92
CA TRP A 93 0.73 34.22 -9.22
C TRP A 93 0.17 35.64 -9.35
N VAL A 94 -0.61 36.08 -8.36
CA VAL A 94 -1.21 37.42 -8.37
C VAL A 94 -0.15 38.52 -8.24
N ALA A 95 0.82 38.34 -7.34
CA ALA A 95 1.93 39.27 -7.14
C ALA A 95 2.82 39.35 -8.39
N GLY A 96 3.05 38.23 -9.08
CA GLY A 96 3.78 38.20 -10.36
C GLY A 96 3.09 39.03 -11.43
N ALA A 97 1.78 38.86 -11.61
CA ALA A 97 1.01 39.67 -12.56
C ALA A 97 1.04 41.17 -12.22
N LEU A 98 0.90 41.52 -10.94
CA LEU A 98 0.98 42.90 -10.46
C LEU A 98 2.37 43.51 -10.66
N ALA A 99 3.43 42.74 -10.43
CA ALA A 99 4.81 43.19 -10.65
C ALA A 99 5.08 43.48 -12.13
N VAL A 100 4.63 42.61 -13.04
CA VAL A 100 4.74 42.83 -14.49
C VAL A 100 3.98 44.09 -14.91
N HIS A 101 2.77 44.29 -14.41
CA HIS A 101 1.97 45.48 -14.71
C HIS A 101 2.63 46.77 -14.18
N ALA A 102 3.16 46.76 -12.95
CA ALA A 102 3.83 47.90 -12.35
C ALA A 102 5.09 48.30 -13.13
N LEU A 103 5.87 47.31 -13.59
CA LEU A 103 7.06 47.55 -14.41
C LEU A 103 6.72 48.19 -15.77
N ALA A 104 5.59 47.80 -16.37
CA ALA A 104 5.14 48.33 -17.65
C ALA A 104 4.53 49.73 -17.57
N SER A 105 3.99 50.14 -16.40
CA SER A 105 3.18 51.36 -16.27
C SER A 105 3.86 52.52 -15.54
N ILE A 106 4.67 52.25 -14.50
CA ILE A 106 5.13 53.29 -13.56
C ILE A 106 6.67 53.37 -13.44
N GLY A 107 7.40 52.62 -14.27
CA GLY A 107 8.85 52.76 -14.44
C GLY A 107 9.64 52.75 -13.12
N ALA A 108 10.32 53.86 -12.79
CA ALA A 108 11.19 53.98 -11.62
C ALA A 108 10.47 53.75 -10.27
N LEU A 109 9.16 53.98 -10.18
CA LEU A 109 8.37 53.71 -8.96
C LEU A 109 8.03 52.23 -8.77
N ALA A 110 8.22 51.38 -9.80
CA ALA A 110 7.95 49.94 -9.73
C ALA A 110 8.81 49.22 -8.67
N GLY A 111 10.00 49.77 -8.36
CA GLY A 111 10.87 49.22 -7.31
C GLY A 111 10.22 49.20 -5.93
N PHE A 112 9.46 50.23 -5.56
CA PHE A 112 8.74 50.29 -4.28
C PHE A 112 7.60 49.27 -4.22
N VAL A 113 6.87 49.11 -5.33
CA VAL A 113 5.80 48.11 -5.44
C VAL A 113 6.37 46.70 -5.31
N LEU A 114 7.50 46.41 -5.98
CA LEU A 114 8.16 45.12 -5.88
C LEU A 114 8.63 44.83 -4.45
N ALA A 115 9.23 45.81 -3.77
CA ALA A 115 9.64 45.67 -2.37
C ALA A 115 8.44 45.42 -1.44
N ALA A 116 7.32 46.11 -1.65
CA ALA A 116 6.09 45.89 -0.89
C ALA A 116 5.50 44.49 -1.15
N LEU A 117 5.50 44.01 -2.40
CA LEU A 117 5.07 42.65 -2.73
C LEU A 117 6.00 41.61 -2.09
N VAL A 118 7.32 41.79 -2.11
CA VAL A 118 8.22 40.86 -1.41
C VAL A 118 7.93 40.84 0.10
N GLY A 119 7.76 42.01 0.72
CA GLY A 119 7.42 42.13 2.14
C GLY A 119 6.09 41.44 2.49
N LEU A 120 5.04 41.66 1.70
CA LEU A 120 3.75 41.00 1.86
C LEU A 120 3.85 39.49 1.61
N GLY A 121 4.68 39.06 0.65
CA GLY A 121 4.94 37.65 0.36
C GLY A 121 5.56 36.92 1.54
N VAL A 122 6.47 37.55 2.29
CA VAL A 122 7.01 36.98 3.53
C VAL A 122 5.91 36.80 4.58
N LEU A 123 5.01 37.78 4.73
CA LEU A 123 3.88 37.67 5.67
C LEU A 123 2.90 36.56 5.26
N VAL A 124 2.54 36.49 3.97
CA VAL A 124 1.66 35.45 3.43
C VAL A 124 2.30 34.06 3.53
N TYR A 125 3.60 33.94 3.25
CA TYR A 125 4.33 32.68 3.43
C TYR A 125 4.29 32.19 4.88
N ARG A 126 4.53 33.09 5.84
CA ARG A 126 4.46 32.75 7.27
C ARG A 126 3.05 32.37 7.68
N PHE A 127 2.05 33.12 7.24
CA PHE A 127 0.64 32.80 7.47
C PHE A 127 0.26 31.44 6.88
N ASP A 128 0.60 31.17 5.61
CA ASP A 128 0.32 29.88 4.94
C ASP A 128 1.00 28.71 5.66
N ARG A 129 2.24 28.90 6.12
CA ARG A 129 2.95 27.90 6.94
C ARG A 129 2.20 27.65 8.25
N ASP A 130 1.90 28.68 9.03
CA ASP A 130 1.21 28.54 10.32
C ASP A 130 -0.22 28.00 10.18
N TRP A 131 -0.86 28.27 9.04
CA TRP A 131 -2.22 27.81 8.73
C TRP A 131 -2.27 26.33 8.32
N ARG A 132 -1.19 25.80 7.75
CA ARG A 132 -1.11 24.42 7.23
C ARG A 132 -0.31 23.48 8.12
N CYS A 133 0.60 24.01 8.93
CA CYS A 133 1.39 23.24 9.88
C CYS A 133 0.63 23.05 11.20
N SER A 134 0.66 21.83 11.71
CA SER A 134 0.23 21.51 13.07
C SER A 134 1.43 21.05 13.88
N GLN A 135 1.55 21.56 15.10
CA GLN A 135 2.58 21.14 16.04
C GLN A 135 2.02 20.10 17.00
N LEU A 136 2.72 18.98 17.15
CA LEU A 136 2.44 17.95 18.13
C LEU A 136 3.63 17.87 19.09
N VAL A 137 3.41 18.28 20.35
CA VAL A 137 4.47 18.48 21.34
C VAL A 137 4.31 17.47 22.47
N TYR A 138 5.22 16.52 22.56
CA TYR A 138 5.28 15.51 23.60
C TYR A 138 5.94 16.04 24.87
N ASP A 139 5.31 15.80 26.01
CA ASP A 139 5.89 16.09 27.32
C ASP A 139 6.95 15.04 27.69
N LEU A 140 8.22 15.34 27.37
CA LEU A 140 9.35 14.45 27.62
C LEU A 140 9.76 14.38 29.10
N GLU A 141 9.23 15.26 29.95
CA GLU A 141 9.43 15.17 31.40
C GLU A 141 8.66 13.98 31.99
N ASN A 142 7.63 13.50 31.28
CA ASN A 142 6.90 12.31 31.66
C ASN A 142 7.73 11.03 31.41
N PRO A 143 7.99 10.20 32.45
CA PRO A 143 8.82 9.01 32.31
C PRO A 143 8.19 7.93 31.41
N GLU A 144 6.86 7.90 31.29
CA GLU A 144 6.20 6.93 30.42
C GLU A 144 6.34 7.31 28.94
N ILE A 145 6.19 8.60 28.60
CA ILE A 145 6.36 9.08 27.22
C ILE A 145 7.80 8.83 26.76
N SER A 146 8.80 9.17 27.57
CA SER A 146 10.21 8.93 27.25
C SER A 146 10.53 7.44 27.12
N THR A 147 9.96 6.58 27.98
CA THR A 147 10.11 5.12 27.87
C THR A 147 9.53 4.58 26.56
N ARG A 148 8.30 5.00 26.21
CA ARG A 148 7.67 4.58 24.95
C ARG A 148 8.39 5.14 23.73
N LEU A 149 8.90 6.37 23.79
CA LEU A 149 9.73 6.94 22.73
C LEU A 149 11.01 6.12 22.52
N ALA A 150 11.67 5.68 23.60
CA ALA A 150 12.83 4.81 23.50
C ALA A 150 12.48 3.45 22.88
N MET A 151 11.33 2.86 23.22
CA MET A 151 10.85 1.63 22.58
C MET A 151 10.54 1.83 21.09
N ALA A 152 9.86 2.91 20.71
CA ALA A 152 9.59 3.25 19.32
C ALA A 152 10.89 3.48 18.53
N SER A 153 11.90 4.10 19.15
CA SER A 153 13.22 4.29 18.55
C SER A 153 13.94 2.97 18.31
N ARG A 154 13.86 2.02 19.25
CA ARG A 154 14.42 0.66 19.10
C ARG A 154 13.84 -0.09 17.90
N VAL A 155 12.57 0.14 17.55
CA VAL A 155 11.98 -0.45 16.33
C VAL A 155 12.74 0.04 15.10
N GLY A 156 12.90 1.36 14.96
CA GLY A 156 13.60 1.95 13.83
C GLY A 156 15.09 1.60 13.78
N GLU A 157 15.77 1.62 14.92
CA GLU A 157 17.17 1.19 15.05
C GLU A 157 17.38 -0.27 14.67
N ALA A 158 16.49 -1.17 15.12
CA ALA A 158 16.55 -2.58 14.76
C ALA A 158 16.39 -2.77 13.24
N LEU A 159 15.42 -2.09 12.61
CA LEU A 159 15.24 -2.13 11.16
C LEU A 159 16.42 -1.52 10.40
N ALA A 160 17.03 -0.45 10.91
CA ALA A 160 18.18 0.21 10.31
C ALA A 160 19.50 -0.55 10.53
N SER A 161 19.55 -1.48 11.49
CA SER A 161 20.73 -2.32 11.75
C SER A 161 20.98 -3.35 10.65
N ALA A 162 19.94 -3.68 9.87
CA ALA A 162 20.06 -4.52 8.68
C ALA A 162 20.75 -3.74 7.54
N SER A 163 21.71 -4.37 6.85
CA SER A 163 22.41 -3.73 5.73
C SER A 163 21.46 -3.40 4.57
N THR A 164 20.40 -4.20 4.41
CA THR A 164 19.31 -3.94 3.47
C THR A 164 17.96 -4.28 4.09
N LEU A 165 17.00 -3.43 3.78
CA LEU A 165 15.59 -3.55 4.16
C LEU A 165 14.74 -3.46 2.90
N TRP A 166 13.71 -4.29 2.81
CA TRP A 166 12.78 -4.30 1.69
C TRP A 166 11.34 -4.26 2.17
N HIS A 167 10.48 -3.68 1.35
CA HIS A 167 9.04 -3.77 1.47
C HIS A 167 8.52 -4.79 0.45
N ILE A 168 7.86 -5.84 0.93
CA ILE A 168 7.21 -6.86 0.10
C ILE A 168 5.80 -6.38 -0.22
N TYR A 169 5.48 -6.26 -1.51
CA TYR A 169 4.17 -5.77 -1.97
C TYR A 169 3.37 -6.82 -2.75
N HIS A 170 4.00 -7.93 -3.14
CA HIS A 170 3.35 -9.01 -3.86
C HIS A 170 3.97 -10.37 -3.51
N ALA A 171 3.14 -11.39 -3.28
CA ALA A 171 3.54 -12.75 -2.97
C ALA A 171 2.55 -13.77 -3.56
N VAL A 172 3.02 -14.69 -4.41
CA VAL A 172 2.18 -15.71 -5.07
C VAL A 172 2.82 -17.09 -4.97
N ALA A 173 2.05 -18.09 -4.54
CA ALA A 173 2.48 -19.48 -4.57
C ALA A 173 2.64 -19.97 -6.03
N THR A 174 3.73 -20.66 -6.32
CA THR A 174 4.00 -21.23 -7.65
C THR A 174 4.22 -22.73 -7.56
N SER A 175 3.64 -23.47 -8.53
CA SER A 175 3.89 -24.90 -8.71
C SER A 175 5.04 -25.17 -9.68
N ASP A 176 5.49 -24.15 -10.43
CA ASP A 176 6.60 -24.24 -11.38
C ASP A 176 7.96 -24.03 -10.70
N TRP A 177 8.21 -24.79 -9.64
CA TRP A 177 9.44 -24.69 -8.86
C TRP A 177 10.69 -25.01 -9.69
N LYS A 178 10.58 -25.77 -10.80
CA LYS A 178 11.74 -26.15 -11.63
C LYS A 178 12.39 -24.96 -12.34
N HIS A 179 11.57 -24.04 -12.85
CA HIS A 179 12.06 -22.83 -13.52
C HIS A 179 12.28 -21.66 -12.56
N ASN A 180 11.87 -21.81 -11.30
CA ASN A 180 12.01 -20.80 -10.25
C ASN A 180 12.98 -21.23 -9.14
N ALA A 181 14.07 -21.91 -9.51
CA ALA A 181 15.16 -22.32 -8.60
C ALA A 181 14.74 -23.16 -7.35
N GLY A 182 13.58 -23.81 -7.41
CA GLY A 182 12.99 -24.56 -6.29
C GLY A 182 12.05 -23.75 -5.40
N ALA A 183 11.77 -22.48 -5.72
CA ALA A 183 10.88 -21.62 -4.95
C ALA A 183 9.42 -22.11 -5.00
N SER A 184 8.78 -22.14 -3.84
CA SER A 184 7.34 -22.37 -3.69
C SER A 184 6.51 -21.09 -3.76
N THR A 185 7.13 -19.92 -3.55
CA THR A 185 6.49 -18.61 -3.55
C THR A 185 7.35 -17.60 -4.30
N LEU A 186 6.73 -16.88 -5.23
CA LEU A 186 7.33 -15.74 -5.93
C LEU A 186 7.00 -14.46 -5.18
N ILE A 187 8.04 -13.72 -4.80
CA ILE A 187 7.92 -12.50 -4.00
C ILE A 187 8.45 -11.32 -4.83
N GLN A 188 7.69 -10.22 -4.86
CA GLN A 188 8.20 -8.94 -5.34
C GLN A 188 8.38 -7.97 -4.18
N ARG A 189 9.52 -7.28 -4.20
CA ARG A 189 9.96 -6.41 -3.11
C ARG A 189 10.63 -5.14 -3.65
N THR A 190 10.47 -4.04 -2.92
CA THR A 190 11.16 -2.77 -3.21
C THR A 190 12.12 -2.43 -2.08
N PRO A 191 13.35 -1.94 -2.39
CA PRO A 191 14.27 -1.53 -1.34
C PRO A 191 13.69 -0.34 -0.57
N THR A 192 13.81 -0.38 0.75
CA THR A 192 13.43 0.71 1.65
C THR A 192 14.47 0.89 2.75
N ARG A 193 14.31 1.93 3.57
CA ARG A 193 15.22 2.23 4.69
C ARG A 193 14.44 2.77 5.86
N ALA A 194 14.81 2.34 7.05
CA ALA A 194 14.42 3.00 8.29
C ALA A 194 15.39 4.15 8.55
N GLY A 195 14.85 5.32 8.90
CA GLY A 195 15.65 6.48 9.27
C GLY A 195 14.83 7.48 10.08
N PRO A 196 15.47 8.41 10.79
CA PRO A 196 14.76 9.52 11.39
C PRO A 196 14.01 10.31 10.32
N GLY A 197 12.79 10.75 10.61
CA GLY A 197 12.04 11.54 9.65
C GLY A 197 10.69 12.03 10.12
N SER A 198 10.28 13.17 9.57
CA SER A 198 8.99 13.81 9.83
C SER A 198 8.06 13.73 8.63
N LEU A 199 6.79 14.08 8.84
CA LEU A 199 5.79 14.21 7.77
C LEU A 199 5.59 15.68 7.38
N PRO A 200 5.32 15.98 6.10
CA PRO A 200 5.01 17.33 5.66
C PRO A 200 3.81 17.89 6.43
N GLY A 201 3.92 19.11 6.96
CA GLY A 201 2.82 19.78 7.67
C GLY A 201 2.58 19.32 9.11
N ILE A 202 3.38 18.38 9.64
CA ILE A 202 3.36 17.98 11.05
C ILE A 202 4.73 18.29 11.65
N GLU A 203 4.76 19.21 12.59
CA GLU A 203 5.95 19.57 13.35
C GLU A 203 5.94 18.82 14.69
N LEU A 204 6.99 18.05 14.95
CA LEU A 204 7.16 17.26 16.17
C LEU A 204 8.34 17.83 16.97
N ASN A 205 8.25 17.82 18.30
CA ASN A 205 9.39 18.11 19.18
C ASN A 205 10.29 16.88 19.44
N ILE A 206 9.92 15.74 18.86
CA ILE A 206 10.67 14.49 18.85
C ILE A 206 11.12 14.17 17.42
N GLU A 207 12.15 13.35 17.28
CA GLU A 207 12.61 12.84 15.99
C GLU A 207 12.19 11.37 15.85
N PRO A 208 10.99 11.09 15.30
CA PRO A 208 10.53 9.71 15.20
C PRO A 208 11.22 9.00 14.04
N TRP A 209 11.28 7.67 14.15
CA TRP A 209 11.72 6.83 13.07
C TRP A 209 10.63 6.65 12.03
N ALA A 210 11.02 6.68 10.76
CA ALA A 210 10.15 6.58 9.61
C ALA A 210 10.60 5.47 8.66
N VAL A 211 9.64 4.75 8.08
CA VAL A 211 9.89 3.70 7.08
C VAL A 211 8.91 3.88 5.91
N PRO A 212 9.41 4.18 4.69
CA PRO A 212 8.59 4.14 3.48
C PRO A 212 8.18 2.70 3.13
N VAL A 213 6.90 2.48 2.82
CA VAL A 213 6.33 1.19 2.42
C VAL A 213 5.44 1.40 1.20
N GLY A 214 6.04 1.38 0.01
CA GLY A 214 5.35 1.70 -1.24
C GLY A 214 4.85 3.16 -1.25
N PRO A 215 3.54 3.41 -1.51
CA PRO A 215 2.98 4.77 -1.50
C PRO A 215 2.80 5.33 -0.08
N GLN A 216 2.93 4.48 0.94
CA GLN A 216 2.72 4.86 2.33
C GLN A 216 4.04 5.09 3.06
N ARG A 217 3.98 5.84 4.16
CA ARG A 217 5.08 6.05 5.08
C ARG A 217 4.60 5.80 6.50
N LEU A 218 5.35 4.98 7.21
CA LEU A 218 5.14 4.68 8.61
C LEU A 218 5.98 5.63 9.45
N LEU A 219 5.42 6.16 10.53
CA LEU A 219 6.11 6.91 11.58
C LEU A 219 5.83 6.25 12.93
N PHE A 220 6.88 5.82 13.61
CA PHE A 220 6.77 5.22 14.95
C PHE A 220 6.77 6.32 16.01
N LEU A 221 5.59 6.63 16.56
CA LEU A 221 5.43 7.59 17.65
C LEU A 221 5.34 6.85 19.00
N PRO A 222 5.51 7.52 20.15
CA PRO A 222 5.42 6.88 21.48
C PRO A 222 4.05 6.27 21.78
N ASP A 223 2.99 6.84 21.22
CA ASP A 223 1.60 6.51 21.48
C ASP A 223 0.99 5.59 20.42
N ARG A 224 1.43 5.69 19.17
CA ARG A 224 0.82 5.01 18.02
C ARG A 224 1.77 4.86 16.83
N LEU A 225 1.43 3.96 15.92
CA LEU A 225 1.98 3.91 14.58
C LEU A 225 1.20 4.85 13.66
N LEU A 226 1.85 5.88 13.12
CA LEU A 226 1.25 6.81 12.18
C LEU A 226 1.48 6.33 10.74
N VAL A 227 0.42 6.28 9.94
CA VAL A 227 0.43 5.84 8.54
C VAL A 227 -0.01 6.99 7.66
N TRP A 228 0.86 7.38 6.71
CA TRP A 228 0.59 8.47 5.77
C TRP A 228 0.69 7.96 4.33
N ASP A 229 -0.36 8.16 3.53
CA ASP A 229 -0.42 7.70 2.12
C ASP A 229 -0.09 8.81 1.09
N GLY A 230 0.46 9.93 1.56
CA GLY A 230 0.72 11.12 0.73
C GLY A 230 -0.37 12.19 0.84
N ARG A 231 -1.61 11.82 1.17
CA ARG A 231 -2.77 12.75 1.24
C ARG A 231 -3.53 12.65 2.56
N ASN A 232 -3.63 11.46 3.11
CA ASN A 232 -4.44 11.10 4.26
C ASN A 232 -3.56 10.57 5.38
N LEU A 233 -4.06 10.67 6.60
CA LEU A 233 -3.35 10.32 7.81
C LEU A 233 -4.20 9.39 8.67
N ALA A 234 -3.61 8.27 9.08
CA ALA A 234 -4.21 7.35 10.04
C ALA A 234 -3.23 7.09 11.18
N GLY A 235 -3.76 6.81 12.37
CA GLY A 235 -2.97 6.38 13.50
C GLY A 235 -3.52 5.07 14.01
N VAL A 236 -2.62 4.14 14.27
CA VAL A 236 -2.93 2.80 14.77
C VAL A 236 -2.30 2.68 16.16
N GLY A 237 -3.13 2.55 17.19
CA GLY A 237 -2.66 2.25 18.54
C GLY A 237 -1.93 0.91 18.59
N TYR A 238 -0.83 0.82 19.34
CA TYR A 238 -0.01 -0.39 19.39
C TYR A 238 -0.74 -1.59 20.00
N GLU A 239 -1.75 -1.36 20.84
CA GLU A 239 -2.63 -2.39 21.40
C GLU A 239 -3.42 -3.15 20.32
N HIS A 240 -3.68 -2.51 19.18
CA HIS A 240 -4.41 -3.09 18.04
C HIS A 240 -3.49 -3.65 16.96
N LEU A 241 -2.17 -3.44 17.08
CA LEU A 241 -1.18 -3.90 16.12
C LEU A 241 -0.88 -5.39 16.35
N GLN A 242 -1.05 -6.18 15.30
CA GLN A 242 -0.61 -7.58 15.22
C GLN A 242 0.80 -7.58 14.63
N VAL A 243 1.72 -8.23 15.32
CA VAL A 243 3.15 -8.21 14.98
C VAL A 243 3.65 -9.65 14.95
N GLN A 244 4.30 -10.03 13.86
CA GLN A 244 4.95 -11.33 13.73
C GLN A 244 6.32 -11.13 13.10
N ALA A 245 7.34 -11.81 13.64
CA ALA A 245 8.64 -11.91 13.01
C ALA A 245 9.06 -13.36 12.88
N GLN A 246 9.62 -13.72 11.74
CA GLN A 246 10.11 -15.07 11.47
C GLN A 246 11.31 -15.05 10.54
N PRO A 247 12.27 -15.99 10.70
CA PRO A 247 13.27 -16.24 9.68
C PRO A 247 12.60 -16.86 8.45
N THR A 248 13.09 -16.52 7.27
CA THR A 248 12.61 -17.05 5.98
C THR A 248 13.80 -17.47 5.13
N ARG A 249 13.63 -18.55 4.35
CA ARG A 249 14.60 -18.96 3.34
C ARG A 249 14.28 -18.22 2.05
N PHE A 250 15.23 -17.47 1.53
CA PHE A 250 15.07 -16.71 0.30
C PHE A 250 16.16 -17.09 -0.71
N ILE A 251 15.79 -17.31 -1.97
CA ILE A 251 16.74 -17.58 -3.04
C ILE A 251 17.12 -16.24 -3.64
N GLU A 252 18.37 -15.82 -3.45
CA GLU A 252 18.83 -14.54 -3.98
C GLU A 252 19.39 -14.73 -5.39
N GLU A 253 18.80 -14.04 -6.36
CA GLU A 253 19.30 -14.07 -7.74
C GLU A 253 20.54 -13.20 -7.91
N ASP A 254 20.62 -12.12 -7.14
CA ASP A 254 21.75 -11.20 -7.14
C ASP A 254 22.78 -11.53 -6.06
N ARG A 255 23.73 -10.62 -5.85
CA ARG A 255 24.67 -10.76 -4.75
C ARG A 255 23.95 -10.54 -3.41
N PRO A 256 24.03 -11.47 -2.46
CA PRO A 256 23.40 -11.30 -1.16
C PRO A 256 24.04 -10.13 -0.38
N PRO A 257 23.27 -9.48 0.51
CA PRO A 257 23.77 -8.44 1.40
C PRO A 257 24.94 -8.94 2.25
N ARG A 258 25.81 -8.02 2.67
CA ARG A 258 27.06 -8.38 3.38
C ARG A 258 26.84 -9.04 4.74
N ASP A 259 25.73 -8.74 5.38
CA ASP A 259 25.33 -9.25 6.69
C ASP A 259 24.35 -10.44 6.59
N ALA A 260 23.94 -10.82 5.37
CA ALA A 260 23.03 -11.93 5.15
C ALA A 260 23.74 -13.26 5.39
N ARG A 261 23.05 -14.18 6.07
CA ARG A 261 23.56 -15.53 6.32
C ARG A 261 23.16 -16.44 5.16
N VAL A 262 24.13 -16.87 4.37
CA VAL A 262 23.94 -17.94 3.38
C VAL A 262 23.83 -19.26 4.14
N ILE A 263 22.72 -19.97 3.95
CA ILE A 263 22.39 -21.22 4.66
C ILE A 263 22.39 -22.43 3.74
N ASP A 264 22.28 -22.22 2.43
CA ASP A 264 22.26 -23.27 1.43
C ASP A 264 22.58 -22.69 0.04
N THR A 265 22.63 -23.54 -0.97
CA THR A 265 22.68 -23.13 -2.37
C THR A 265 21.67 -23.92 -3.20
N THR A 266 21.23 -23.35 -4.31
CA THR A 266 20.32 -24.00 -5.28
C THR A 266 20.78 -23.66 -6.69
N TRP A 267 20.21 -24.32 -7.70
CA TRP A 267 20.48 -24.00 -9.10
C TRP A 267 19.36 -23.14 -9.66
N ARG A 268 19.68 -22.22 -10.58
CA ARG A 268 18.66 -21.41 -11.26
C ARG A 268 17.58 -22.28 -11.90
N TYR A 269 17.99 -23.37 -12.52
CA TYR A 269 17.12 -24.41 -13.05
C TYR A 269 17.40 -25.74 -12.37
N VAL A 270 16.39 -26.27 -11.67
CA VAL A 270 16.52 -27.51 -10.87
C VAL A 270 15.84 -28.70 -11.54
N ASN A 271 16.49 -29.85 -11.47
CA ASN A 271 15.93 -31.12 -11.92
C ASN A 271 14.99 -31.74 -10.85
N LYS A 272 14.34 -32.87 -11.16
CA LYS A 272 13.42 -33.56 -10.23
C LYS A 272 14.05 -33.97 -8.88
N ARG A 273 15.39 -34.06 -8.80
CA ARG A 273 16.15 -34.43 -7.60
C ARG A 273 16.76 -33.22 -6.88
N GLY A 274 16.48 -31.99 -7.31
CA GLY A 274 17.01 -30.75 -6.72
C GLY A 274 18.41 -30.34 -7.20
N GLY A 275 19.06 -31.14 -8.06
CA GLY A 275 20.36 -30.81 -8.64
C GLY A 275 20.25 -29.95 -9.92
N PRO A 276 21.37 -29.60 -10.56
CA PRO A 276 21.36 -28.79 -11.78
C PRO A 276 20.64 -29.51 -12.91
N ASP A 277 19.73 -28.81 -13.59
CA ASP A 277 19.22 -29.24 -14.88
C ASP A 277 20.22 -28.91 -15.99
N ARG A 278 20.82 -29.96 -16.57
CA ARG A 278 21.87 -29.87 -17.59
C ARG A 278 21.37 -29.50 -18.99
N ARG A 279 20.05 -29.38 -19.19
CA ARG A 279 19.46 -28.98 -20.48
C ARG A 279 19.54 -27.48 -20.71
N PHE A 280 19.68 -26.71 -19.63
CA PHE A 280 19.85 -25.25 -19.70
C PHE A 280 21.34 -24.92 -19.73
N ASN A 281 21.76 -24.24 -20.81
CA ASN A 281 23.07 -23.61 -20.85
C ASN A 281 23.10 -22.43 -19.87
N ASP A 282 24.24 -22.20 -19.22
CA ASP A 282 24.43 -21.10 -18.24
C ASP A 282 23.55 -21.18 -16.97
N ASN A 283 23.30 -22.41 -16.50
CA ASN A 283 22.61 -22.68 -15.24
C ASN A 283 23.54 -22.41 -14.04
N ARG A 284 23.58 -21.17 -13.56
CA ARG A 284 24.38 -20.78 -12.38
C ARG A 284 23.77 -21.26 -11.06
N GLU A 285 24.64 -21.43 -10.08
CA GLU A 285 24.27 -21.65 -8.68
C GLU A 285 23.84 -20.32 -8.03
N LEU A 286 22.78 -20.36 -7.22
CA LEU A 286 22.17 -19.25 -6.51
C LEU A 286 22.25 -19.50 -5.00
N PRO A 287 22.65 -18.50 -4.19
CA PRO A 287 22.65 -18.65 -2.74
C PRO A 287 21.24 -18.64 -2.17
N VAL A 288 20.99 -19.53 -1.22
CA VAL A 288 19.81 -19.50 -0.36
C VAL A 288 20.21 -18.84 0.96
N VAL A 289 19.57 -17.73 1.27
CA VAL A 289 19.88 -16.89 2.43
C VAL A 289 18.76 -16.93 3.46
N GLU A 290 19.13 -16.77 4.73
CA GLU A 290 18.22 -16.59 5.84
C GLU A 290 17.96 -15.09 6.04
N TYR A 291 16.77 -14.64 5.64
CA TYR A 291 16.29 -13.29 5.89
C TYR A 291 15.31 -13.26 7.08
N GLY A 292 15.07 -12.07 7.62
CA GLY A 292 14.03 -11.84 8.61
C GLY A 292 12.80 -11.20 7.98
N GLU A 293 11.62 -11.77 8.16
CA GLU A 293 10.37 -11.12 7.79
C GLU A 293 9.70 -10.53 9.03
N LEU A 294 9.31 -9.27 8.96
CA LEU A 294 8.47 -8.57 9.94
C LEU A 294 7.13 -8.26 9.28
N GLN A 295 6.06 -8.79 9.87
CA GLN A 295 4.69 -8.59 9.41
C GLN A 295 3.93 -7.75 10.43
N LEU A 296 3.31 -6.67 9.94
CA LEU A 296 2.47 -5.78 10.73
C LEU A 296 1.05 -5.82 10.18
N GLY A 297 0.09 -6.09 11.05
CA GLY A 297 -1.31 -6.26 10.69
C GLY A 297 -2.26 -5.53 11.63
N THR A 298 -3.45 -5.19 11.15
CA THR A 298 -4.60 -4.84 12.01
C THR A 298 -5.86 -5.49 11.47
N SER A 299 -6.88 -5.63 12.33
CA SER A 299 -8.24 -6.02 11.90
C SER A 299 -8.92 -4.98 11.00
N SER A 300 -8.40 -3.75 10.96
CA SER A 300 -8.87 -2.66 10.10
C SER A 300 -8.26 -2.66 8.70
N GLY A 301 -7.41 -3.63 8.37
CA GLY A 301 -6.84 -3.80 7.03
C GLY A 301 -5.44 -3.21 6.82
N LEU A 302 -4.72 -2.83 7.90
CA LEU A 302 -3.28 -2.61 7.80
C LEU A 302 -2.60 -3.95 7.51
N ARG A 303 -1.74 -4.02 6.50
CA ARG A 303 -1.02 -5.26 6.16
C ARG A 303 0.32 -4.95 5.49
N ILE A 304 1.37 -4.85 6.30
CA ILE A 304 2.71 -4.46 5.86
C ILE A 304 3.68 -5.61 6.07
N PHE A 305 4.47 -5.92 5.04
CA PHE A 305 5.50 -6.93 5.07
C PHE A 305 6.86 -6.28 4.81
N LEU A 306 7.74 -6.33 5.81
CA LEU A 306 9.12 -5.89 5.71
C LEU A 306 10.03 -7.11 5.72
N GLN A 307 11.04 -7.11 4.87
CA GLN A 307 12.10 -8.11 4.87
C GLN A 307 13.43 -7.45 5.20
N CYS A 308 14.13 -7.99 6.18
CA CYS A 308 15.43 -7.53 6.65
C CYS A 308 16.50 -8.54 6.20
N SER A 309 17.69 -8.06 5.87
CA SER A 309 18.84 -8.93 5.55
C SER A 309 19.24 -9.88 6.69
N THR A 310 18.82 -9.61 7.93
CA THR A 310 19.05 -10.48 9.08
C THR A 310 17.75 -10.79 9.84
N ALA A 311 17.61 -12.04 10.27
CA ALA A 311 16.49 -12.47 11.13
C ALA A 311 16.45 -11.69 12.46
N ARG A 312 17.61 -11.34 13.00
CA ARG A 312 17.76 -10.57 14.25
C ARG A 312 17.14 -9.18 14.17
N ALA A 313 17.32 -8.47 13.06
CA ALA A 313 16.75 -7.13 12.89
C ALA A 313 15.21 -7.18 12.95
N ALA A 314 14.61 -8.14 12.25
CA ALA A 314 13.16 -8.36 12.26
C ALA A 314 12.64 -8.74 13.66
N SER A 315 13.32 -9.66 14.36
CA SER A 315 12.90 -10.10 15.70
C SER A 315 13.01 -8.97 16.74
N GLN A 316 14.11 -8.20 16.74
CA GLN A 316 14.28 -7.08 17.66
C GLN A 316 13.24 -5.97 17.43
N ALA A 317 12.90 -5.69 16.17
CA ALA A 317 11.84 -4.76 15.83
C ALA A 317 10.47 -5.25 16.33
N ALA A 318 10.18 -6.55 16.14
CA ALA A 318 8.95 -7.16 16.65
C ALA A 318 8.85 -7.11 18.17
N ASP A 319 9.92 -7.47 18.89
CA ASP A 319 9.96 -7.45 20.35
C ASP A 319 9.66 -6.04 20.90
N ALA A 320 10.24 -5.00 20.28
CA ALA A 320 9.99 -3.61 20.65
C ALA A 320 8.54 -3.17 20.40
N LEU A 321 7.94 -3.59 19.27
CA LEU A 321 6.53 -3.31 18.98
C LEU A 321 5.57 -4.08 19.91
N LEU A 322 5.90 -5.33 20.23
CA LEU A 322 5.12 -6.13 21.18
C LEU A 322 5.20 -5.54 22.59
N ALA A 323 6.36 -5.04 23.01
CA ALA A 323 6.51 -4.34 24.28
C ALA A 323 5.67 -3.05 24.34
N LEU A 324 5.63 -2.28 23.25
CA LEU A 324 4.72 -1.12 23.13
C LEU A 324 3.24 -1.53 23.23
N GLY A 325 2.84 -2.58 22.51
CA GLY A 325 1.47 -3.09 22.51
C GLY A 325 1.04 -3.63 23.88
N GLN A 326 1.92 -4.38 24.57
CA GLN A 326 1.67 -4.86 25.93
C GLN A 326 1.46 -3.71 26.90
N ARG A 327 2.33 -2.69 26.86
CA ARG A 327 2.26 -1.52 27.73
C ARG A 327 1.03 -0.64 27.47
N ALA A 328 0.51 -0.66 26.24
CA ALA A 328 -0.78 -0.06 25.92
C ALA A 328 -1.96 -0.88 26.46
N ARG A 329 -1.92 -2.23 26.36
CA ARG A 329 -3.00 -3.14 26.80
C ARG A 329 -3.15 -3.28 28.30
N THR A 330 -2.06 -3.37 29.06
CA THR A 330 -2.08 -3.53 30.53
C THR A 330 -2.88 -2.44 31.24
N ARG A 331 -3.09 -1.31 30.57
CA ARG A 331 -3.89 -0.20 31.06
C ARG A 331 -5.36 -0.26 30.67
N VAL A 332 -5.68 -0.68 29.44
CA VAL A 332 -7.09 -0.88 29.01
C VAL A 332 -7.79 -1.82 29.99
N GLU A 333 -7.07 -2.81 30.51
CA GLU A 333 -7.53 -3.73 31.56
C GLU A 333 -7.69 -3.03 32.92
N ALA A 334 -6.73 -2.21 33.35
CA ALA A 334 -6.74 -1.52 34.65
C ALA A 334 -7.80 -0.40 34.77
N GLY A 335 -8.22 0.19 33.64
CA GLY A 335 -9.28 1.20 33.59
C GLY A 335 -10.69 0.63 33.46
N ARG A 336 -10.85 -0.70 33.32
CA ARG A 336 -12.16 -1.36 33.22
C ARG A 336 -12.67 -1.65 34.64
N PRO A 337 -13.88 -1.23 35.03
CA PRO A 337 -14.44 -1.65 36.31
C PRO A 337 -14.52 -3.18 36.34
N ALA A 338 -14.10 -3.80 37.45
CA ALA A 338 -14.07 -5.25 37.60
C ALA A 338 -15.41 -5.85 37.15
N PRO A 339 -15.41 -6.89 36.30
CA PRO A 339 -16.66 -7.50 35.87
C PRO A 339 -17.38 -8.04 37.11
N SER A 340 -18.60 -7.54 37.34
CA SER A 340 -19.54 -8.14 38.28
C SER A 340 -19.62 -9.63 37.96
N THR A 341 -19.38 -10.46 38.98
CA THR A 341 -19.41 -11.93 38.90
C THR A 341 -20.82 -12.42 38.61
N ALA A 342 -21.30 -12.22 37.39
CA ALA A 342 -22.38 -13.00 36.81
C ALA A 342 -21.72 -14.14 36.04
N ARG A 343 -21.96 -15.39 36.50
CA ARG A 343 -21.56 -16.61 35.79
C ARG A 343 -22.11 -16.54 34.36
N LEU A 344 -21.25 -16.27 33.41
CA LEU A 344 -21.51 -16.52 32.00
C LEU A 344 -20.71 -17.76 31.61
N SER A 345 -21.43 -18.73 31.07
CA SER A 345 -20.92 -20.00 30.55
C SER A 345 -19.77 -19.77 29.56
N PRO A 346 -18.82 -20.71 29.42
CA PRO A 346 -17.69 -20.56 28.52
C PRO A 346 -18.16 -20.36 27.07
N PRO A 347 -17.56 -19.42 26.31
CA PRO A 347 -17.86 -19.25 24.90
C PRO A 347 -17.41 -20.48 24.09
N SER A 348 -18.27 -20.89 23.17
CA SER A 348 -18.04 -21.96 22.20
C SER A 348 -16.82 -21.68 21.31
N PRO A 349 -15.96 -22.67 20.98
CA PRO A 349 -14.67 -22.47 20.29
C PRO A 349 -14.76 -22.12 18.79
N ALA A 350 -15.86 -21.52 18.32
CA ALA A 350 -16.15 -21.38 16.88
C ALA A 350 -15.78 -20.02 16.25
N HIS A 351 -14.93 -19.20 16.87
CA HIS A 351 -14.51 -17.89 16.33
C HIS A 351 -13.00 -17.63 16.48
N ALA A 352 -12.18 -18.55 15.95
CA ALA A 352 -10.79 -18.25 15.65
C ALA A 352 -10.72 -17.52 14.29
N PRO A 353 -10.03 -16.37 14.17
CA PRO A 353 -9.75 -15.77 12.87
C PRO A 353 -8.93 -16.74 11.99
N ALA A 354 -9.13 -16.67 10.67
CA ALA A 354 -8.41 -17.52 9.72
C ALA A 354 -6.89 -17.40 9.93
N PRO A 355 -6.15 -18.52 9.95
CA PRO A 355 -4.70 -18.50 10.07
C PRO A 355 -4.08 -17.75 8.89
N TRP A 356 -3.04 -16.96 9.18
CA TRP A 356 -2.23 -16.28 8.17
C TRP A 356 -1.69 -17.29 7.15
N PRO A 357 -1.56 -16.90 5.87
CA PRO A 357 -0.89 -17.75 4.90
C PRO A 357 0.55 -17.99 5.38
N THR A 358 0.83 -19.23 5.79
CA THR A 358 2.15 -19.68 6.17
C THR A 358 2.97 -19.90 4.90
N PRO A 359 4.19 -19.36 4.79
CA PRO A 359 5.15 -19.88 3.84
C PRO A 359 5.44 -21.32 4.26
N VAL A 360 5.02 -22.28 3.45
CA VAL A 360 5.24 -23.71 3.70
C VAL A 360 6.75 -23.94 3.82
N ALA A 361 7.19 -24.39 5.00
CA ALA A 361 8.52 -24.94 5.19
C ALA A 361 8.71 -26.12 4.24
N ALA A 362 9.69 -26.03 3.34
CA ALA A 362 10.06 -27.15 2.48
C ALA A 362 10.65 -28.30 3.32
N PRO A 363 10.18 -29.56 3.16
CA PRO A 363 10.77 -30.71 3.84
C PRO A 363 12.16 -31.04 3.27
N SER A 364 13.09 -31.40 4.17
CA SER A 364 14.42 -31.95 3.87
C SER A 364 14.33 -33.37 3.29
N PRO A 365 15.27 -33.85 2.45
CA PRO A 365 15.07 -35.04 1.63
C PRO A 365 15.48 -36.32 2.39
N ALA A 366 14.52 -37.22 2.64
CA ALA A 366 14.82 -38.61 3.01
C ALA A 366 13.85 -39.60 2.32
N ALA A 367 14.44 -40.74 1.96
CA ALA A 367 14.03 -41.88 1.12
C ALA A 367 12.56 -42.42 1.17
N PRO A 368 12.13 -43.21 0.16
CA PRO A 368 10.71 -43.53 -0.09
C PRO A 368 10.25 -44.81 0.62
N ALA A 369 8.99 -44.84 1.06
CA ALA A 369 8.24 -46.05 1.45
C ALA A 369 6.72 -45.81 1.26
N PRO A 370 5.88 -46.86 1.19
CA PRO A 370 5.07 -47.18 0.02
C PRO A 370 3.64 -46.63 0.05
N SER A 371 3.03 -46.61 -1.13
CA SER A 371 1.67 -46.13 -1.42
C SER A 371 0.59 -46.79 -0.56
N PRO A 372 -0.37 -46.02 -0.01
CA PRO A 372 -1.62 -46.57 0.46
C PRO A 372 -2.75 -46.36 -0.56
N VAL A 373 -3.44 -47.48 -0.80
CA VAL A 373 -4.80 -47.74 -1.26
C VAL A 373 -5.77 -46.55 -1.28
N ALA A 374 -6.48 -46.45 -2.40
CA ALA A 374 -7.53 -45.48 -2.68
C ALA A 374 -8.81 -45.67 -1.85
N ALA A 375 -9.36 -44.55 -1.39
CA ALA A 375 -10.78 -44.34 -1.03
C ALA A 375 -11.15 -42.87 -1.36
N PRO A 376 -12.43 -42.55 -1.58
CA PRO A 376 -12.87 -41.64 -2.63
C PRO A 376 -12.64 -40.15 -2.33
N SER A 377 -12.23 -39.42 -3.36
CA SER A 377 -12.04 -37.97 -3.32
C SER A 377 -13.38 -37.23 -3.12
N PRO A 378 -13.46 -36.25 -2.20
CA PRO A 378 -14.50 -35.25 -2.24
C PRO A 378 -14.25 -34.32 -3.43
N MET A 379 -15.27 -34.15 -4.27
CA MET A 379 -15.41 -33.15 -5.36
C MET A 379 -14.19 -32.28 -5.65
N ALA A 380 -13.50 -32.58 -6.75
CA ALA A 380 -12.56 -31.66 -7.37
C ALA A 380 -13.28 -30.34 -7.74
N PRO A 381 -12.68 -29.17 -7.48
CA PRO A 381 -13.16 -27.92 -8.07
C PRO A 381 -13.02 -27.98 -9.60
N PRO A 382 -13.95 -27.41 -10.37
CA PRO A 382 -13.88 -27.46 -11.83
C PRO A 382 -12.66 -26.67 -12.34
N SER A 383 -11.84 -27.31 -13.18
CA SER A 383 -10.98 -26.66 -14.18
C SER A 383 -11.29 -27.29 -15.53
N PRO A 384 -11.15 -26.58 -16.68
CA PRO A 384 -11.16 -25.14 -16.91
C PRO A 384 -12.49 -24.74 -17.58
N VAL A 385 -13.05 -23.57 -17.24
CA VAL A 385 -14.10 -22.98 -18.07
C VAL A 385 -13.42 -22.57 -19.37
N ALA A 386 -13.82 -23.16 -20.50
CA ALA A 386 -13.40 -22.68 -21.82
C ALA A 386 -13.63 -21.17 -21.87
N PRO A 387 -12.74 -20.37 -22.50
CA PRO A 387 -12.94 -18.94 -22.58
C PRO A 387 -14.35 -18.67 -23.11
N PRO A 388 -15.10 -17.73 -22.52
CA PRO A 388 -16.47 -17.51 -22.94
C PRO A 388 -16.49 -17.21 -24.44
N TRP A 389 -17.53 -17.68 -25.15
CA TRP A 389 -17.60 -17.61 -26.62
C TRP A 389 -17.46 -16.17 -27.16
N TRP A 390 -17.71 -15.16 -26.32
CA TRP A 390 -17.55 -13.74 -26.60
C TRP A 390 -16.17 -13.15 -26.26
N ALA A 391 -15.29 -13.86 -25.55
CA ALA A 391 -13.96 -13.37 -25.14
C ALA A 391 -13.08 -12.92 -26.33
N PRO A 392 -13.03 -13.64 -27.47
CA PRO A 392 -12.28 -13.18 -28.64
C PRO A 392 -12.79 -11.83 -29.16
N ALA A 393 -14.10 -11.59 -29.11
CA ALA A 393 -14.69 -10.34 -29.56
C ALA A 393 -14.27 -9.15 -28.66
N VAL A 394 -14.15 -9.35 -27.35
CA VAL A 394 -13.61 -8.32 -26.43
C VAL A 394 -12.17 -7.97 -26.78
N MET A 395 -11.32 -8.98 -27.03
CA MET A 395 -9.92 -8.74 -27.39
C MET A 395 -9.77 -8.04 -28.75
N LEU A 396 -10.71 -8.27 -29.69
CA LEU A 396 -10.78 -7.53 -30.96
C LEU A 396 -11.17 -6.06 -30.76
N LEU A 397 -12.13 -5.75 -29.88
CA LEU A 397 -12.49 -4.36 -29.57
C LEU A 397 -11.33 -3.60 -28.91
N VAL A 398 -10.66 -4.24 -27.95
CA VAL A 398 -9.46 -3.71 -27.27
C VAL A 398 -8.36 -3.45 -28.29
N ARG A 399 -8.12 -4.39 -29.21
CA ARG A 399 -7.14 -4.23 -30.29
C ARG A 399 -7.49 -3.09 -31.24
N HIS A 400 -8.77 -2.91 -31.55
CA HIS A 400 -9.23 -1.85 -32.44
C HIS A 400 -9.02 -0.47 -31.80
N LEU A 401 -9.39 -0.32 -30.52
CA LEU A 401 -9.25 0.92 -29.77
C LEU A 401 -7.77 1.35 -29.63
N VAL A 402 -6.88 0.41 -29.27
CA VAL A 402 -5.43 0.66 -29.17
C VAL A 402 -4.76 0.85 -30.55
N GLY A 403 -5.40 0.36 -31.61
CA GLY A 403 -4.90 0.49 -32.98
C GLY A 403 -5.09 1.87 -33.61
N VAL A 404 -5.93 2.73 -33.03
CA VAL A 404 -6.37 4.02 -33.61
C VAL A 404 -5.22 4.98 -33.82
N ASP A 405 -4.33 5.10 -32.83
CA ASP A 405 -3.26 6.10 -32.83
C ASP A 405 -1.93 5.58 -33.41
N ARG A 406 -1.95 4.39 -34.05
CA ARG A 406 -0.81 3.73 -34.73
C ARG A 406 0.45 3.55 -33.88
N ARG A 407 0.37 3.80 -32.58
CA ARG A 407 1.39 3.55 -31.55
C ARG A 407 0.69 2.80 -30.43
N ILE A 408 1.24 1.65 -30.09
CA ILE A 408 0.75 0.81 -29.00
C ILE A 408 1.73 1.02 -27.84
N ASP A 409 1.27 1.60 -26.74
CA ASP A 409 2.09 1.80 -25.54
C ASP A 409 2.30 0.46 -24.80
N GLU A 410 3.40 0.35 -24.07
CA GLU A 410 3.70 -0.78 -23.19
C GLU A 410 2.61 -0.95 -22.11
N ARG A 411 2.04 0.16 -21.62
CA ARG A 411 0.97 0.14 -20.60
C ARG A 411 -0.34 -0.45 -21.13
N GLU A 412 -0.71 -0.11 -22.36
CA GLU A 412 -1.89 -0.68 -23.03
C GLU A 412 -1.71 -2.18 -23.29
N LEU A 413 -0.49 -2.62 -23.63
CA LEU A 413 -0.17 -4.04 -23.80
C LEU A 413 -0.26 -4.81 -22.49
N VAL A 414 0.23 -4.23 -21.38
CA VAL A 414 0.14 -4.84 -20.05
C VAL A 414 -1.32 -4.99 -19.65
N TYR A 415 -2.16 -3.98 -19.86
CA TYR A 415 -3.59 -4.07 -19.59
C TYR A 415 -4.29 -5.11 -20.47
N ALA A 416 -4.03 -5.12 -21.78
CA ALA A 416 -4.60 -6.10 -22.70
C ALA A 416 -4.21 -7.54 -22.33
N CYS A 417 -2.96 -7.75 -21.86
CA CYS A 417 -2.46 -9.04 -21.40
C CYS A 417 -3.19 -9.50 -20.13
N GLU A 418 -3.39 -8.58 -19.19
CA GLU A 418 -4.14 -8.85 -17.95
C GLU A 418 -5.62 -9.11 -18.24
N LEU A 419 -6.22 -8.36 -19.17
CA LEU A 419 -7.61 -8.58 -19.59
C LEU A 419 -7.80 -9.95 -20.26
N GLN A 420 -6.85 -10.38 -21.09
CA GLN A 420 -6.86 -11.73 -21.64
C GLN A 420 -6.79 -12.79 -20.52
N ARG A 421 -5.94 -12.59 -19.51
CA ARG A 421 -5.84 -13.48 -18.33
C ARG A 421 -7.17 -13.56 -17.59
N ARG A 422 -7.86 -12.43 -17.41
CA ARG A 422 -9.20 -12.39 -16.79
C ARG A 422 -10.25 -13.15 -17.60
N LEU A 423 -10.17 -13.08 -18.92
CA LEU A 423 -11.12 -13.76 -19.84
C LEU A 423 -10.90 -15.26 -19.96
N THR A 424 -9.65 -15.72 -19.95
CA THR A 424 -9.30 -17.13 -20.19
C THR A 424 -8.98 -17.91 -18.92
N GLY A 425 -8.80 -17.21 -17.79
CA GLY A 425 -8.38 -17.80 -16.52
C GLY A 425 -6.97 -18.39 -16.53
N SER A 426 -6.24 -18.28 -17.63
CA SER A 426 -4.92 -18.89 -17.82
C SER A 426 -3.86 -17.82 -18.05
N PRO A 427 -2.73 -17.84 -17.32
CA PRO A 427 -1.66 -16.88 -17.53
C PRO A 427 -0.99 -17.14 -18.88
N VAL A 428 -0.89 -16.10 -19.72
CA VAL A 428 -0.12 -16.11 -20.96
C VAL A 428 1.14 -15.28 -20.73
N ALA A 429 2.30 -15.82 -21.08
CA ALA A 429 3.57 -15.09 -20.99
C ALA A 429 3.52 -13.84 -21.88
N PHE A 430 3.92 -12.68 -21.34
CA PHE A 430 3.85 -11.40 -22.03
C PHE A 430 4.57 -11.42 -23.39
N GLU A 431 5.72 -12.09 -23.47
CA GLU A 431 6.51 -12.25 -24.70
C GLU A 431 5.76 -13.01 -25.81
N SER A 432 4.91 -13.97 -25.45
CA SER A 432 4.07 -14.73 -26.38
C SER A 432 2.76 -14.00 -26.69
N PHE A 433 2.25 -13.21 -25.74
CA PHE A 433 1.04 -12.43 -25.89
C PHE A 433 1.18 -11.30 -26.91
N VAL A 434 2.27 -10.53 -26.83
CA VAL A 434 2.45 -9.32 -27.65
C VAL A 434 2.41 -9.59 -29.17
N PRO A 435 3.11 -10.61 -29.72
CA PRO A 435 3.01 -10.94 -31.15
C PRO A 435 1.60 -11.38 -31.55
N TRP A 436 0.94 -12.19 -30.73
CA TRP A 436 -0.43 -12.65 -30.97
C TRP A 436 -1.43 -11.48 -30.98
N PHE A 437 -1.37 -10.61 -29.97
CA PHE A 437 -2.26 -9.46 -29.84
C PHE A 437 -2.06 -8.46 -30.98
N ARG A 438 -0.81 -8.18 -31.37
CA ARG A 438 -0.51 -7.30 -32.51
C ARG A 438 -1.03 -7.86 -33.83
N GLY A 439 -1.04 -9.19 -33.98
CA GLY A 439 -1.54 -9.92 -35.15
C GLY A 439 -3.07 -9.99 -35.27
N LEU A 440 -3.84 -9.53 -34.27
CA LEU A 440 -5.29 -9.48 -34.36
C LEU A 440 -5.77 -8.49 -35.45
N PRO A 441 -6.84 -8.83 -36.19
CA PRO A 441 -7.35 -7.98 -37.27
C PRO A 441 -7.90 -6.65 -36.75
N THR A 442 -7.67 -5.58 -37.51
CA THR A 442 -8.08 -4.19 -37.16
C THR A 442 -9.06 -3.58 -38.15
N GLY A 443 -9.45 -4.31 -39.19
CA GLY A 443 -10.38 -3.83 -40.22
C GLY A 443 -11.82 -3.70 -39.71
N GLN A 444 -12.61 -2.84 -40.36
CA GLN A 444 -14.01 -2.57 -40.00
C GLN A 444 -14.87 -3.85 -40.00
N ALA A 445 -14.63 -4.79 -40.91
CA ALA A 445 -15.36 -6.06 -40.95
C ALA A 445 -15.18 -6.92 -39.68
N ALA A 446 -13.97 -6.95 -39.10
CA ALA A 446 -13.70 -7.66 -37.86
C ALA A 446 -14.30 -6.94 -36.65
N LEU A 447 -14.38 -5.61 -36.71
CA LEU A 447 -15.07 -4.80 -35.69
C LEU A 447 -16.57 -5.09 -35.69
N ASP A 448 -17.20 -5.08 -36.86
CA ASP A 448 -18.63 -5.33 -37.00
C ASP A 448 -19.01 -6.75 -36.54
N GLU A 449 -18.16 -7.75 -36.83
CA GLU A 449 -18.33 -9.12 -36.34
C GLU A 449 -18.19 -9.22 -34.81
N ALA A 450 -17.21 -8.53 -34.22
CA ALA A 450 -17.02 -8.49 -32.77
C ALA A 450 -18.22 -7.84 -32.06
N VAL A 451 -18.72 -6.71 -32.60
CA VAL A 451 -19.92 -6.04 -32.08
C VAL A 451 -21.16 -6.92 -32.22
N ALA A 452 -21.34 -7.59 -33.37
CA ALA A 452 -22.47 -8.50 -33.57
C ALA A 452 -22.42 -9.70 -32.60
N THR A 453 -21.22 -10.19 -32.28
CA THR A 453 -20.99 -11.25 -31.30
C THR A 453 -21.37 -10.78 -29.89
N LEU A 454 -20.88 -9.61 -29.47
CA LEU A 454 -21.18 -9.05 -28.15
C LEU A 454 -22.63 -8.59 -27.99
N SER A 455 -23.31 -8.18 -29.07
CA SER A 455 -24.75 -7.85 -29.05
C SER A 455 -25.65 -9.04 -28.67
N LYS A 456 -25.18 -10.27 -28.91
CA LYS A 456 -25.87 -11.51 -28.54
C LYS A 456 -25.55 -11.94 -27.10
N ALA A 457 -24.58 -11.30 -26.45
CA ALA A 457 -24.21 -11.58 -25.07
C ALA A 457 -25.15 -10.88 -24.08
N GLU A 458 -25.12 -11.32 -22.83
CA GLU A 458 -25.94 -10.75 -21.76
C GLU A 458 -25.67 -9.25 -21.57
N PRO A 459 -26.66 -8.45 -21.14
CA PRO A 459 -26.49 -7.02 -20.89
C PRO A 459 -25.33 -6.71 -19.93
N GLU A 460 -25.10 -7.59 -18.96
CA GLU A 460 -24.00 -7.48 -18.00
C GLU A 460 -22.63 -7.59 -18.69
N VAL A 461 -22.47 -8.53 -19.62
CA VAL A 461 -21.24 -8.72 -20.41
C VAL A 461 -20.96 -7.50 -21.30
N ARG A 462 -22.00 -6.93 -21.92
CA ARG A 462 -21.86 -5.72 -22.75
C ARG A 462 -21.45 -4.51 -21.92
N SER A 463 -22.05 -4.35 -20.74
CA SER A 463 -21.74 -3.27 -19.80
C SER A 463 -20.32 -3.41 -19.24
N TRP A 464 -19.92 -4.63 -18.89
CA TRP A 464 -18.56 -4.95 -18.44
C TRP A 464 -17.51 -4.71 -19.53
N THR A 465 -17.83 -5.07 -20.78
CA THR A 465 -16.94 -4.84 -21.93
C THR A 465 -16.70 -3.35 -22.15
N LEU A 466 -17.76 -2.52 -22.06
CA LEU A 466 -17.62 -1.06 -22.15
C LEU A 466 -16.74 -0.50 -21.01
N GLY A 467 -16.93 -0.97 -19.78
CA GLY A 467 -16.07 -0.58 -18.65
C GLY A 467 -14.59 -0.90 -18.90
N CYS A 468 -14.28 -2.07 -19.48
CA CYS A 468 -12.90 -2.43 -19.81
C CYS A 468 -12.30 -1.53 -20.90
N LEU A 469 -13.09 -1.10 -21.88
CA LEU A 469 -12.64 -0.20 -22.95
C LEU A 469 -12.43 1.24 -22.43
N GLU A 470 -13.29 1.69 -21.51
CA GLU A 470 -13.13 2.99 -20.84
C GLU A 470 -11.90 3.02 -19.93
N GLU A 471 -11.68 1.96 -19.16
CA GLU A 471 -10.47 1.80 -18.33
C GLU A 471 -9.21 1.84 -19.20
N LEU A 472 -9.20 1.09 -20.32
CA LEU A 472 -8.08 1.06 -21.25
C LEU A 472 -7.75 2.45 -21.80
N ALA A 473 -8.75 3.21 -22.25
CA ALA A 473 -8.55 4.56 -22.76
C ALA A 473 -8.14 5.59 -21.69
N ALA A 474 -8.30 5.27 -20.40
CA ALA A 474 -7.91 6.13 -19.29
C ALA A 474 -6.47 5.89 -18.79
N ILE A 475 -5.79 4.82 -19.23
CA ILE A 475 -4.47 4.40 -18.72
C ILE A 475 -3.43 5.51 -18.85
N ASP A 476 -3.38 6.20 -19.99
CA ASP A 476 -2.38 7.25 -20.23
C ASP A 476 -2.79 8.63 -19.70
N GLY A 477 -3.95 8.72 -19.04
CA GLY A 477 -4.46 9.95 -18.42
C GLY A 477 -4.83 11.06 -19.41
N LYS A 478 -4.76 10.80 -20.72
CA LYS A 478 -5.12 11.71 -21.82
C LYS A 478 -5.85 10.96 -22.92
N GLN A 479 -7.17 10.86 -22.79
CA GLN A 479 -8.02 10.29 -23.83
C GLN A 479 -8.04 11.21 -25.07
N THR A 480 -7.65 10.70 -26.23
CA THR A 480 -7.65 11.50 -27.47
C THR A 480 -9.07 11.75 -27.98
N PRO A 481 -9.33 12.82 -28.75
CA PRO A 481 -10.65 13.06 -29.34
C PRO A 481 -11.15 11.89 -30.20
N LYS A 482 -10.24 11.15 -30.85
CA LYS A 482 -10.56 9.98 -31.67
C LYS A 482 -10.96 8.77 -30.82
N GLU A 483 -10.25 8.50 -29.73
CA GLU A 483 -10.62 7.44 -28.77
C GLU A 483 -11.99 7.73 -28.13
N ARG A 484 -12.28 9.00 -27.82
CA ARG A 484 -13.59 9.42 -27.31
C ARG A 484 -14.70 9.15 -28.32
N GLU A 485 -14.49 9.51 -29.57
CA GLU A 485 -15.46 9.29 -30.64
C GLU A 485 -15.70 7.79 -30.88
N GLN A 486 -14.64 6.98 -30.88
CA GLN A 486 -14.75 5.52 -31.02
C GLN A 486 -15.44 4.85 -29.83
N LEU A 487 -15.12 5.26 -28.59
CA LEU A 487 -15.80 4.74 -27.40
C LEU A 487 -17.27 5.09 -27.39
N ALA A 488 -17.63 6.32 -27.79
CA ALA A 488 -19.03 6.71 -27.93
C ALA A 488 -19.75 5.88 -29.00
N ALA A 489 -19.11 5.63 -30.15
CA ALA A 489 -19.66 4.79 -31.21
C ALA A 489 -19.86 3.33 -30.76
N LEU A 490 -18.89 2.76 -30.05
CA LEU A 490 -18.99 1.42 -29.47
C LEU A 490 -20.06 1.33 -28.38
N GLY A 491 -20.20 2.37 -27.56
CA GLY A 491 -21.28 2.50 -26.57
C GLY A 491 -22.67 2.42 -27.21
N VAL A 492 -22.89 3.18 -28.28
CA VAL A 492 -24.17 3.14 -29.03
C VAL A 492 -24.38 1.76 -29.66
N ALA A 493 -23.36 1.18 -30.28
CA ALA A 493 -23.46 -0.10 -30.97
C ALA A 493 -23.72 -1.29 -30.02
N LEU A 494 -23.13 -1.27 -28.83
CA LEU A 494 -23.33 -2.29 -27.80
C LEU A 494 -24.63 -2.09 -27.01
N ALA A 495 -25.14 -0.85 -26.90
CA ALA A 495 -26.45 -0.57 -26.29
C ALA A 495 -27.63 -0.91 -27.22
N ALA A 496 -27.51 -0.65 -28.52
CA ALA A 496 -28.59 -0.82 -29.49
C ALA A 496 -28.71 -2.27 -30.01
N ARG A 497 -29.48 -3.11 -29.30
CA ARG A 497 -30.35 -4.23 -29.80
C ARG A 497 -30.52 -5.30 -28.70
N GLY A 498 -31.58 -5.16 -27.89
CA GLY A 498 -32.29 -6.31 -27.31
C GLY A 498 -33.33 -6.82 -28.31
N PRO A 499 -33.80 -8.07 -28.21
CA PRO A 499 -34.50 -8.76 -29.30
C PRO A 499 -35.79 -8.05 -29.72
N GLY A 500 -36.01 -7.97 -31.04
CA GLY A 500 -37.27 -7.50 -31.64
C GLY A 500 -38.48 -8.31 -31.15
N PRO A 501 -39.70 -7.77 -31.31
CA PRO A 501 -40.92 -8.33 -30.72
C PRO A 501 -41.12 -9.78 -31.16
N ARG A 502 -41.38 -10.65 -30.19
CA ARG A 502 -41.86 -12.02 -30.43
C ARG A 502 -43.14 -11.94 -31.26
N THR A 503 -43.09 -12.41 -32.50
CA THR A 503 -44.29 -12.75 -33.27
C THR A 503 -45.10 -13.81 -32.51
N PRO A 504 -46.42 -13.66 -32.35
CA PRO A 504 -47.25 -14.71 -31.78
C PRO A 504 -47.33 -15.86 -32.78
N ARG A 505 -46.97 -17.08 -32.34
CA ARG A 505 -47.29 -18.30 -33.10
C ARG A 505 -48.75 -18.66 -32.83
N ALA A 506 -49.48 -18.83 -33.94
CA ALA A 506 -50.74 -19.55 -34.02
C ALA A 506 -50.57 -21.03 -33.67
#